data_AF-A0A954V196-F1
#
_entry.id   AF-A0A954V196-F1
#
_cell.length_a   1.000
_cell.length_b   1.000
_cell.length_c   1.000
_cell.angle_alpha   90.00
_cell.angle_beta   90.00
_cell.angle_gamma   90.00
#
_symmetry.space_group_name_H-M   'P 1'
#
loop_
_entity.id
_entity.type
_entity.pdbx_description
1 polymer ?
#
loop_
_entity_poly.entity_id
_entity_poly.type
_entity_poly.pdbx_seq_one_letter_code
_entity_poly.pdbx_strand_id
1 'polypeptide(L)'
;MNRRAILSAVQQHGLSSQGFRCLEPTEEALLVQQIEARLVSSDDRIRWWESFCVPTLTRCFPDGSGFRRLEEISPDHHEPIWFIVEECSSAGLAAFETTVRSASMIIGECHAFEYYLVAQDYSWLICENHHDVVIAMGAAMPRLAALTA
;
A
#
# COMPACT_ATOMS: atom_id res chain seq x y z
N MET A 1 -6.84 10.03 3.51
CA MET A 1 -7.25 10.43 2.13
C MET A 1 -8.64 9.86 1.83
N ASN A 2 -9.32 10.22 0.72
CA ASN A 2 -10.52 9.52 0.27
C ASN A 2 -10.40 9.11 -1.21
N ARG A 3 -11.14 8.06 -1.60
CA ARG A 3 -11.15 7.48 -2.95
C ARG A 3 -11.31 8.51 -4.06
N ARG A 4 -12.11 9.55 -3.83
CA ARG A 4 -12.33 10.63 -4.81
C ARG A 4 -11.04 11.39 -5.13
N ALA A 5 -10.20 11.68 -4.15
CA ALA A 5 -8.92 12.36 -4.36
C ALA A 5 -7.97 11.50 -5.22
N ILE A 6 -7.89 10.21 -4.92
CA ILE A 6 -7.09 9.25 -5.72
C ILE A 6 -7.56 9.24 -7.17
N LEU A 7 -8.86 9.07 -7.41
CA LEU A 7 -9.41 9.02 -8.76
C LEU A 7 -9.17 10.31 -9.54
N SER A 8 -9.20 11.46 -8.87
CA SER A 8 -8.85 12.76 -9.47
C SER A 8 -7.38 12.79 -9.91
N ALA A 9 -6.45 12.35 -9.06
CA ALA A 9 -5.02 12.29 -9.39
C ALA A 9 -4.75 11.29 -10.53
N VAL A 10 -5.40 10.11 -10.50
CA VAL A 10 -5.32 9.11 -11.58
C VAL A 10 -5.71 9.72 -12.92
N GLN A 11 -6.79 10.50 -12.97
CA GLN A 11 -7.24 11.18 -14.18
C GLN A 11 -6.25 12.25 -14.64
N GLN A 12 -5.74 13.08 -13.73
CA GLN A 12 -4.78 14.16 -14.04
C GLN A 12 -3.48 13.64 -14.66
N HIS A 13 -3.02 12.46 -14.22
CA HIS A 13 -1.79 11.84 -14.71
C HIS A 13 -2.01 10.86 -15.87
N GLY A 14 -3.24 10.70 -16.36
CA GLY A 14 -3.56 9.79 -17.46
C GLY A 14 -3.39 8.30 -17.13
N LEU A 15 -3.34 7.95 -15.83
CA LEU A 15 -3.05 6.60 -15.35
C LEU A 15 -4.21 5.60 -15.54
N SER A 16 -5.43 6.08 -15.82
CA SER A 16 -6.57 5.21 -16.13
C SER A 16 -6.31 4.27 -17.30
N SER A 17 -5.50 4.72 -18.27
CA SER A 17 -5.08 3.92 -19.42
C SER A 17 -3.90 2.97 -19.13
N GLN A 18 -3.28 3.10 -17.95
CA GLN A 18 -2.08 2.39 -17.51
C GLN A 18 -2.38 1.31 -16.46
N GLY A 19 -3.61 0.78 -16.47
CA GLY A 19 -3.99 -0.31 -15.57
C GLY A 19 -4.26 0.12 -14.12
N PHE A 20 -4.72 1.35 -13.89
CA PHE A 20 -5.22 1.77 -12.57
C PHE A 20 -6.73 1.60 -12.51
N ARG A 21 -7.21 0.63 -11.72
CA ARG A 21 -8.63 0.26 -11.61
C ARG A 21 -9.10 0.35 -10.17
N CYS A 22 -10.19 1.06 -9.92
CA CYS A 22 -10.90 1.00 -8.64
C CYS A 22 -11.66 -0.32 -8.55
N LEU A 23 -11.55 -1.01 -7.41
CA LEU A 23 -12.33 -2.22 -7.18
C LEU A 23 -13.77 -1.85 -6.85
N GLU A 24 -14.69 -2.72 -7.25
CA GLU A 24 -16.09 -2.64 -6.85
C GLU A 24 -16.24 -3.03 -5.38
N PRO A 25 -17.24 -2.49 -4.64
CA PRO A 25 -17.35 -2.69 -3.19
C PRO A 25 -17.33 -4.15 -2.72
N THR A 26 -17.96 -5.06 -3.48
CA THR A 26 -17.96 -6.50 -3.13
C THR A 26 -16.59 -7.14 -3.36
N GLU A 27 -15.88 -6.77 -4.42
CA GLU A 27 -14.53 -7.27 -4.72
C GLU A 27 -13.53 -6.75 -3.69
N GLU A 28 -13.62 -5.47 -3.34
CA GLU A 28 -12.83 -4.80 -2.32
C GLU A 28 -12.99 -5.48 -0.94
N ALA A 29 -14.24 -5.72 -0.51
CA ALA A 29 -14.51 -6.38 0.76
C ALA A 29 -13.93 -7.81 0.82
N LEU A 30 -14.06 -8.57 -0.27
CA LEU A 30 -13.50 -9.92 -0.37
C LEU A 30 -11.97 -9.90 -0.34
N LEU A 31 -11.35 -8.96 -1.05
CA LEU A 31 -9.91 -8.78 -1.08
C LEU A 31 -9.36 -8.43 0.31
N VAL A 32 -9.99 -7.45 0.98
CA VAL A 32 -9.63 -7.04 2.35
C VAL A 32 -9.68 -8.23 3.30
N GLN A 33 -10.79 -8.98 3.30
CA GLN A 33 -10.94 -10.18 4.13
C GLN A 33 -9.85 -11.22 3.83
N GLN A 34 -9.49 -11.39 2.56
CA GLN A 34 -8.45 -12.32 2.13
C GLN A 34 -7.04 -11.93 2.57
N ILE A 35 -6.74 -10.63 2.60
CA ILE A 35 -5.48 -10.09 3.08
C ILE A 35 -5.39 -10.23 4.59
N GLU A 36 -6.44 -9.79 5.30
CA GLU A 36 -6.52 -9.89 6.75
C GLU A 36 -6.32 -11.32 7.23
N ALA A 37 -7.06 -12.28 6.67
CA ALA A 37 -6.95 -13.68 7.04
C ALA A 37 -5.56 -14.30 6.80
N ARG A 38 -4.75 -13.73 5.91
CA ARG A 38 -3.41 -14.24 5.56
C ARG A 38 -2.29 -13.54 6.30
N LEU A 39 -2.40 -12.22 6.49
CA LEU A 39 -1.29 -11.36 6.88
C LEU A 39 -1.50 -10.67 8.22
N VAL A 40 -2.72 -10.61 8.74
CA VAL A 40 -3.07 -9.88 9.97
C VAL A 40 -3.65 -10.86 10.99
N SER A 41 -3.17 -10.81 12.22
CA SER A 41 -3.72 -11.65 13.29
C SER A 41 -5.14 -11.17 13.68
N SER A 42 -5.96 -11.92 14.43
CA SER A 42 -7.40 -11.60 14.63
C SER A 42 -7.84 -10.75 15.85
N ASP A 43 -6.95 -10.12 16.62
CA ASP A 43 -7.32 -9.28 17.77
C ASP A 43 -8.08 -7.99 17.39
N ASP A 44 -8.65 -7.29 18.37
CA ASP A 44 -9.37 -6.01 18.23
C ASP A 44 -8.44 -4.87 17.79
N ARG A 45 -8.10 -4.80 16.50
CA ARG A 45 -7.10 -3.84 15.98
C ARG A 45 -7.74 -2.60 15.40
N ILE A 46 -7.00 -1.50 15.52
CA ILE A 46 -7.35 -0.24 14.84
C ILE A 46 -6.71 -0.23 13.45
N ARG A 47 -5.47 -0.73 13.29
CA ARG A 47 -4.74 -0.73 11.99
C ARG A 47 -4.00 -2.05 11.72
N TRP A 48 -3.90 -2.45 10.45
CA TRP A 48 -3.24 -3.72 10.08
C TRP A 48 -1.77 -3.78 10.49
N TRP A 49 -1.04 -2.67 10.33
CA TRP A 49 0.40 -2.63 10.60
C TRP A 49 0.79 -2.82 12.06
N GLU A 50 -0.17 -2.72 12.98
CA GLU A 50 0.07 -2.96 14.41
C GLU A 50 0.29 -4.45 14.69
N SER A 51 -0.01 -5.35 13.75
CA SER A 51 -0.23 -6.76 14.09
C SER A 51 -0.19 -7.75 12.93
N PHE A 52 0.81 -7.59 12.08
CA PHE A 52 1.09 -8.61 11.09
C PHE A 52 1.44 -9.94 11.76
N CYS A 53 0.91 -11.04 11.21
CA CYS A 53 1.13 -12.39 11.72
C CYS A 53 2.41 -13.06 11.18
N VAL A 54 3.14 -12.34 10.31
CA VAL A 54 4.38 -12.77 9.68
C VAL A 54 5.53 -11.82 10.05
N PRO A 55 6.80 -12.25 9.93
CA PRO A 55 7.95 -11.38 10.19
C PRO A 55 7.91 -10.12 9.32
N THR A 56 8.26 -9.00 9.93
CA THR A 56 8.33 -7.69 9.27
C THR A 56 9.71 -7.06 9.46
N LEU A 57 10.07 -6.17 8.55
CA LEU A 57 11.19 -5.25 8.72
C LEU A 57 10.67 -3.82 8.65
N THR A 58 11.16 -2.96 9.52
CA THR A 58 10.75 -1.55 9.57
C THR A 58 11.95 -0.64 9.35
N ARG A 59 11.70 0.52 8.73
CA ARG A 59 12.70 1.59 8.58
C ARG A 59 12.00 2.95 8.64
N CYS A 60 12.56 3.83 9.45
CA CYS A 60 12.08 5.21 9.58
C CYS A 60 12.74 6.10 8.51
N PHE A 61 11.96 6.98 7.92
CA PHE A 61 12.36 8.01 6.97
C PHE A 61 11.95 9.39 7.51
N PRO A 62 12.74 9.99 8.43
CA PRO A 62 12.31 11.19 9.17
C PRO A 62 12.00 12.43 8.33
N ASP A 63 12.38 12.44 7.06
CA ASP A 63 12.08 13.47 6.08
C ASP A 63 10.78 13.20 5.28
N GLY A 64 10.02 12.18 5.65
CA GLY A 64 8.80 11.76 4.96
C GLY A 64 9.05 11.26 3.54
N SER A 65 10.27 10.78 3.24
CA SER A 65 10.65 10.33 1.90
C SER A 65 10.43 8.85 1.63
N GLY A 66 9.84 8.10 2.57
CA GLY A 66 9.63 6.65 2.46
C GLY A 66 8.95 6.23 1.17
N PHE A 67 7.85 6.91 0.81
CA PHE A 67 7.10 6.66 -0.42
C PHE A 67 7.93 6.78 -1.72
N ARG A 68 9.03 7.56 -1.71
CA ARG A 68 9.92 7.73 -2.88
C ARG A 68 10.79 6.50 -3.12
N ARG A 69 10.90 5.61 -2.12
CA ARG A 69 11.71 4.39 -2.19
C ARG A 69 10.90 3.14 -2.56
N LEU A 70 9.60 3.27 -2.79
CA LEU A 70 8.69 2.13 -3.02
C LEU A 70 9.12 1.25 -4.19
N GLU A 71 9.55 1.85 -5.31
CA GLU A 71 10.02 1.11 -6.48
C GLU A 71 11.31 0.31 -6.19
N GLU A 72 12.18 0.81 -5.31
CA GLU A 72 13.41 0.11 -4.87
C GLU A 72 13.11 -1.02 -3.87
N ILE A 73 12.09 -0.85 -3.04
CA ILE A 73 11.67 -1.82 -2.03
C ILE A 73 10.87 -2.96 -2.67
N SER A 74 10.09 -2.68 -3.71
CA SER A 74 9.29 -3.67 -4.41
C SER A 74 10.14 -4.67 -5.22
N PRO A 75 9.77 -5.96 -5.26
CA PRO A 75 10.44 -6.94 -6.09
C PRO A 75 10.40 -6.66 -7.59
N ASP A 76 9.24 -6.25 -8.09
CA ASP A 76 9.02 -5.77 -9.45
C ASP A 76 8.05 -4.59 -9.40
N HIS A 77 8.51 -3.40 -9.79
CA HIS A 77 7.66 -2.20 -9.73
C HIS A 77 6.64 -2.10 -10.87
N HIS A 78 6.69 -3.03 -11.83
CA HIS A 78 5.75 -3.14 -12.94
C HIS A 78 4.70 -4.24 -12.74
N GLU A 79 4.83 -5.08 -11.72
CA GLU A 79 3.86 -6.15 -11.47
C GLU A 79 2.52 -5.56 -11.01
N PRO A 80 1.39 -6.21 -11.35
CA PRO A 80 0.10 -5.89 -10.77
C PRO A 80 0.09 -6.12 -9.27
N ILE A 81 -0.43 -5.15 -8.53
CA ILE A 81 -0.56 -5.15 -7.08
C ILE A 81 -1.96 -4.70 -6.67
N TRP A 82 -2.28 -4.98 -5.41
CA TRP A 82 -3.36 -4.31 -4.70
C TRP A 82 -2.81 -3.10 -3.96
N PHE A 83 -3.32 -1.92 -4.31
CA PHE A 83 -3.07 -0.67 -3.60
C PHE A 83 -4.27 -0.35 -2.72
N ILE A 84 -4.06 -0.31 -1.41
CA ILE A 84 -5.11 -0.14 -0.41
C ILE A 84 -4.81 1.09 0.42
N VAL A 85 -5.81 1.92 0.64
CA VAL A 85 -5.69 3.14 1.45
C VAL A 85 -6.78 3.19 2.51
N GLU A 86 -6.46 3.79 3.64
CA GLU A 86 -7.47 4.12 4.65
C GLU A 86 -8.35 5.27 4.16
N GLU A 87 -9.67 5.04 4.13
CA GLU A 87 -10.63 6.11 3.84
C GLU A 87 -10.90 6.91 5.11
N CYS A 88 -10.79 8.24 5.03
CA CYS A 88 -11.12 9.12 6.15
C CYS A 88 -12.63 9.16 6.47
N SER A 89 -13.48 8.65 5.56
CA SER A 89 -14.91 8.42 5.78
C SER A 89 -15.15 7.12 6.55
N SER A 90 -16.34 6.96 7.12
CA SER A 90 -16.80 5.73 7.80
C SER A 90 -16.83 4.45 6.93
N ALA A 91 -16.21 4.46 5.75
CA ALA A 91 -16.18 3.39 4.76
C ALA A 91 -14.94 2.46 4.88
N GLY A 92 -14.04 2.71 5.84
CA GLY A 92 -12.97 1.78 6.20
C GLY A 92 -11.76 1.83 5.26
N LEU A 93 -11.85 1.22 4.08
CA LEU A 93 -10.73 1.07 3.15
C LEU A 93 -11.17 1.33 1.70
N ALA A 94 -10.25 1.76 0.85
CA ALA A 94 -10.42 1.76 -0.60
C ALA A 94 -9.30 0.95 -1.26
N ALA A 95 -9.66 0.08 -2.21
CA ALA A 95 -8.74 -0.79 -2.91
C ALA A 95 -8.72 -0.52 -4.42
N PHE A 96 -7.52 -0.60 -4.97
CA PHE A 96 -7.23 -0.39 -6.38
C PHE A 96 -6.31 -1.49 -6.89
N GLU A 97 -6.53 -1.92 -8.13
CA GLU A 97 -5.56 -2.71 -8.88
C GLU A 97 -4.67 -1.75 -9.66
N THR A 98 -3.36 -1.87 -9.50
CA THR A 98 -2.40 -1.00 -10.18
C THR A 98 -0.98 -1.59 -10.15
N THR A 99 0.05 -0.79 -10.39
CA THR A 99 1.47 -1.15 -10.21
C THR A 99 2.10 -0.29 -9.11
N VAL A 100 3.23 -0.72 -8.55
CA VAL A 100 3.96 0.06 -7.54
C VAL A 100 4.34 1.44 -8.07
N ARG A 101 4.77 1.52 -9.34
CA ARG A 101 5.11 2.78 -9.99
C ARG A 101 3.93 3.76 -10.03
N SER A 102 2.76 3.28 -10.47
CA SER A 102 1.57 4.12 -10.53
C SER A 102 1.09 4.51 -9.12
N ALA A 103 1.13 3.58 -8.16
CA ALA A 103 0.79 3.88 -6.77
C ALA A 103 1.74 4.92 -6.15
N SER A 104 3.06 4.78 -6.35
CA SER A 104 4.06 5.73 -5.85
C SER A 104 3.85 7.14 -6.39
N MET A 105 3.49 7.27 -7.68
CA MET A 105 3.12 8.56 -8.27
C MET A 105 1.90 9.17 -7.57
N ILE A 106 0.83 8.38 -7.36
CA ILE A 106 -0.38 8.84 -6.67
C ILE A 106 -0.10 9.23 -5.21
N ILE A 107 0.70 8.43 -4.50
CA ILE A 107 1.13 8.74 -3.14
C ILE A 107 1.95 10.04 -3.12
N GLY A 108 2.78 10.31 -4.12
CA GLY A 108 3.53 11.56 -4.20
C GLY A 108 2.67 12.83 -4.34
N GLU A 109 1.53 12.73 -5.02
CA GLU A 109 0.57 13.83 -5.19
C GLU A 109 -0.33 14.03 -3.96
N CYS A 110 -0.35 13.05 -3.06
CA CYS A 110 -1.28 12.98 -1.97
C CYS A 110 -0.53 12.86 -0.64
N HIS A 111 -0.63 13.84 0.24
CA HIS A 111 0.11 13.77 1.51
C HIS A 111 -0.75 13.22 2.66
N ALA A 112 -0.06 12.68 3.68
CA ALA A 112 -0.62 12.32 4.98
C ALA A 112 -1.73 11.25 4.96
N PHE A 113 -1.41 10.05 4.46
CA PHE A 113 -2.30 8.89 4.59
C PHE A 113 -1.52 7.58 4.73
N GLU A 114 -2.14 6.61 5.40
CA GLU A 114 -1.61 5.25 5.48
C GLU A 114 -2.02 4.45 4.26
N TYR A 115 -1.10 3.64 3.75
CA TYR A 115 -1.34 2.80 2.58
C TYR A 115 -0.67 1.45 2.68
N TYR A 116 -1.16 0.51 1.87
CA TYR A 116 -0.62 -0.82 1.72
C TYR A 116 -0.48 -1.13 0.23
N LEU A 117 0.68 -1.64 -0.17
CA LEU A 117 0.95 -2.24 -1.46
C LEU A 117 1.12 -3.74 -1.23
N VAL A 118 0.28 -4.55 -1.87
CA VAL A 118 0.25 -6.00 -1.66
C VAL A 118 0.42 -6.69 -3.00
N ALA A 119 1.38 -7.62 -3.09
CA ALA A 119 1.50 -8.49 -4.25
C ALA A 119 0.21 -9.29 -4.44
N GLN A 120 -0.24 -9.49 -5.69
CA GLN A 120 -1.46 -10.27 -5.94
C GLN A 120 -1.35 -11.74 -5.50
N ASP A 121 -0.13 -12.27 -5.40
CA ASP A 121 0.17 -13.61 -4.88
C ASP A 121 0.43 -13.63 -3.36
N TYR A 122 0.33 -12.47 -2.68
CA TYR A 122 0.59 -12.27 -1.26
C TYR A 122 2.03 -12.56 -0.82
N SER A 123 2.99 -12.66 -1.74
CA SER A 123 4.40 -12.96 -1.43
C SER A 123 5.14 -11.81 -0.74
N TRP A 124 4.62 -10.58 -0.85
CA TRP A 124 5.14 -9.41 -0.18
C TRP A 124 4.06 -8.36 0.07
N LEU A 125 4.32 -7.51 1.06
CA LEU A 125 3.55 -6.30 1.37
C LEU A 125 4.50 -5.18 1.77
N ILE A 126 4.18 -3.96 1.36
CA ILE A 126 4.83 -2.73 1.81
C ILE A 126 3.73 -1.80 2.35
N CYS A 127 3.91 -1.25 3.54
CA CYS A 127 3.08 -0.14 4.01
C CYS A 127 3.92 0.98 4.59
N GLU A 128 3.36 2.19 4.60
CA GLU A 128 3.90 3.33 5.32
C GLU A 128 2.82 3.87 6.23
N ASN A 129 3.17 4.07 7.50
CA ASN A 129 2.27 4.64 8.48
C ASN A 129 2.51 6.16 8.63
N HIS A 130 1.64 6.82 9.38
CA HIS A 130 1.71 8.26 9.65
C HIS A 130 2.90 8.71 10.53
N HIS A 131 3.84 7.82 10.88
CA HIS A 131 5.07 8.13 11.61
C HIS A 131 6.32 8.08 10.70
N ASP A 132 6.13 8.16 9.38
CA ASP A 132 7.19 8.04 8.38
C ASP A 132 7.97 6.71 8.50
N VAL A 133 7.27 5.65 8.93
CA VAL A 133 7.84 4.30 9.04
C VAL A 133 7.33 3.46 7.90
N VAL A 134 8.26 3.03 7.05
CA VAL A 134 8.00 2.00 6.04
C VAL A 134 8.21 0.63 6.67
N ILE A 135 7.24 -0.25 6.44
CA ILE A 135 7.20 -1.62 6.93
C ILE A 135 7.11 -2.53 5.71
N ALA A 136 8.00 -3.52 5.63
CA ALA A 136 8.04 -4.50 4.56
C ALA A 136 7.88 -5.93 5.09
N MET A 137 7.25 -6.78 4.28
CA MET A 137 7.07 -8.21 4.53
C MET A 137 7.51 -9.04 3.32
N GLY A 138 7.89 -10.29 3.57
CA GLY A 138 8.22 -11.26 2.53
C GLY A 138 9.35 -10.79 1.61
N ALA A 139 9.14 -10.90 0.29
CA ALA A 139 10.17 -10.59 -0.71
C ALA A 139 10.63 -9.11 -0.74
N ALA A 140 9.89 -8.19 -0.11
CA ALA A 140 10.25 -6.78 0.02
C ALA A 140 11.25 -6.51 1.17
N MET A 141 11.30 -7.38 2.20
CA MET A 141 12.17 -7.20 3.38
C MET A 141 13.66 -7.05 3.05
N PRO A 142 14.30 -7.96 2.28
CA PRO A 142 15.73 -7.83 1.99
C PRO A 142 16.07 -6.55 1.19
N ARG A 143 15.12 -6.04 0.40
CA ARG A 143 15.28 -4.79 -0.35
C ARG A 143 15.19 -3.57 0.55
N LEU A 144 14.23 -3.55 1.47
CA LEU A 144 14.14 -2.51 2.50
C LEU A 144 15.41 -2.48 3.37
N ALA A 145 15.99 -3.64 3.71
CA ALA A 145 17.25 -3.72 4.45
C ALA A 145 18.44 -3.16 3.65
N ALA A 146 18.45 -3.38 2.34
CA ALA A 146 19.54 -2.99 1.46
C ALA A 146 19.60 -1.50 1.12
N LEU A 147 18.54 -0.72 1.39
CA LEU A 147 18.59 0.72 1.15
C LEU A 147 19.71 1.34 1.99
N THR A 148 20.58 2.13 1.34
CA THR A 148 21.54 2.97 2.04
C THR A 148 20.83 4.21 2.55
N ALA A 149 21.30 4.72 3.71
CA ALA A 149 20.90 6.01 4.25
C ALA A 149 21.35 7.15 3.33
#